data_AF-A0A1H8XX66-F1
#
_entry.id   AF-A0A1H8XX66-F1
#
_cell.length_a   1.000
_cell.length_b   1.000
_cell.length_c   1.000
_cell.angle_alpha   90.00
_cell.angle_beta   90.00
_cell.angle_gamma   90.00
#
_symmetry.space_group_name_H-M   'P 1'
#
loop_
_entity.id
_entity.type
_entity.pdbx_description
1 polymer ?
#
loop_
_entity_poly.entity_id
_entity_poly.type
_entity_poly.pdbx_seq_one_letter_code
_entity_poly.pdbx_strand_id
1 'polypeptide(L)'
;MRKNPAFHDAREIEASKKQWTRTVAILDGQLARSGGHVAGAAFTLADIPIGLSVNRWFMTPFERSSFPHVEAYYERLSARPAFVRHGRNGIA
;
A
#
# COMPACT_ATOMS: atom_id res chain seq x y z
N MET A 1 4.22 21.47 10.57
CA MET A 1 2.93 20.90 10.10
C MET A 1 2.28 21.88 9.15
N ARG A 2 1.97 21.48 7.90
CA ARG A 2 1.28 22.35 6.93
C ARG A 2 -0.20 22.46 7.33
N LYS A 3 -0.55 23.52 8.05
CA LYS A 3 -1.92 23.88 8.45
C LYS A 3 -2.59 24.67 7.30
N ASN A 4 -2.94 24.02 6.19
CA ASN A 4 -3.85 24.63 5.21
C ASN A 4 -5.26 24.09 5.46
N PRO A 5 -6.26 24.94 5.75
CA PRO A 5 -7.65 24.55 5.96
C PRO A 5 -8.26 23.73 4.81
N ALA A 6 -7.76 23.90 3.58
CA ALA A 6 -8.21 23.13 2.41
C ALA A 6 -8.06 21.61 2.58
N PHE A 7 -7.07 21.13 3.36
CA PHE A 7 -6.82 19.68 3.55
C PHE A 7 -7.81 18.98 4.49
N HIS A 8 -8.83 19.68 4.99
CA HIS A 8 -9.90 19.11 5.82
C HIS A 8 -11.25 19.05 5.10
N ASP A 9 -11.30 19.33 3.79
CA ASP A 9 -12.54 19.12 3.04
C ASP A 9 -12.86 17.62 3.00
N ALA A 10 -13.95 17.24 3.66
CA ALA A 10 -14.43 15.87 3.70
C ALA A 10 -14.64 15.28 2.30
N ARG A 11 -15.01 16.11 1.31
CA ARG A 11 -15.18 15.68 -0.09
C ARG A 11 -13.84 15.32 -0.74
N GLU A 12 -12.81 16.13 -0.51
CA GLU A 12 -11.46 15.84 -1.01
C GLU A 12 -10.87 14.59 -0.35
N ILE A 13 -11.11 14.40 0.95
CA ILE A 13 -10.71 13.20 1.69
C ILE A 13 -11.40 11.95 1.10
N GLU A 14 -12.70 11.99 0.89
CA GLU A 14 -13.44 10.85 0.30
C GLU A 14 -13.02 10.58 -1.15
N ALA A 15 -12.78 11.62 -1.95
CA ALA A 15 -12.24 11.47 -3.30
C ALA A 15 -10.84 10.83 -3.29
N SER A 16 -9.98 11.26 -2.36
CA SER A 16 -8.64 10.70 -2.16
C SER A 16 -8.70 9.22 -1.77
N LYS A 17 -9.57 8.84 -0.82
CA LYS A 17 -9.80 7.45 -0.44
C LYS A 17 -10.23 6.61 -1.64
N LYS A 18 -11.25 7.03 -2.39
CA LYS A 18 -11.72 6.31 -3.59
C LYS A 18 -10.63 6.11 -4.62
N GLN A 19 -9.85 7.16 -4.89
CA GLN A 19 -8.75 7.08 -5.85
C GLN A 19 -7.65 6.12 -5.38
N TRP A 20 -7.31 6.16 -4.09
CA TRP A 20 -6.32 5.24 -3.52
C TRP A 20 -6.82 3.79 -3.56
N THR A 21 -8.07 3.53 -3.18
CA THR A 21 -8.71 2.21 -3.30
C THR A 21 -8.63 1.67 -4.73
N ARG A 22 -8.91 2.51 -5.74
CA ARG A 22 -8.79 2.13 -7.15
C ARG A 22 -7.36 1.74 -7.53
N THR A 23 -6.36 2.49 -7.07
CA THR A 23 -4.95 2.17 -7.32
C THR A 23 -4.53 0.87 -6.66
N VAL A 24 -5.01 0.59 -5.45
CA VAL A 24 -4.74 -0.68 -4.76
C VAL A 24 -5.41 -1.85 -5.47
N ALA A 25 -6.61 -1.67 -6.02
CA ALA A 25 -7.26 -2.70 -6.83
C ALA A 25 -6.45 -3.05 -8.10
N ILE A 26 -5.84 -2.05 -8.76
CA ILE A 26 -4.94 -2.27 -9.90
C ILE A 26 -3.71 -3.08 -9.47
N LEU A 27 -3.13 -2.75 -8.30
CA LEU A 27 -1.99 -3.48 -7.75
C LEU A 27 -2.38 -4.93 -7.41
N ASP A 28 -3.54 -5.16 -6.79
CA ASP A 28 -4.04 -6.50 -6.46
C ASP A 28 -4.13 -7.37 -7.72
N GLY A 29 -4.75 -6.84 -8.79
CA GLY A 29 -4.82 -7.52 -10.07
C GLY A 29 -3.46 -7.77 -10.71
N GLN A 30 -2.48 -6.88 -10.52
CA GLN A 30 -1.11 -7.12 -11.00
C GLN A 30 -0.43 -8.24 -10.21
N LEU A 31 -0.54 -8.24 -8.89
CA LEU A 31 0.07 -9.25 -8.02
C LEU A 31 -0.50 -10.65 -8.28
N ALA A 32 -1.80 -10.73 -8.61
CA ALA A 32 -2.45 -11.96 -9.05
C ALA A 32 -1.81 -12.53 -10.33
N ARG A 33 -1.45 -11.67 -11.29
CA ARG A 33 -0.89 -12.09 -12.60
C ARG A 33 0.61 -12.33 -12.57
N SER A 34 1.35 -11.58 -11.76
CA SER A 34 2.82 -11.55 -11.80
C SER A 34 3.48 -12.72 -11.08
N GLY A 35 2.75 -13.44 -10.22
CA GLY A 35 3.34 -14.47 -9.34
C GLY A 35 3.77 -13.92 -7.98
N GLY A 36 3.20 -12.79 -7.54
CA GLY A 36 3.26 -12.35 -6.16
C GLY A 36 4.27 -11.25 -5.83
N HIS A 37 5.01 -10.71 -6.80
CA HIS A 37 5.78 -9.45 -6.69
C HIS A 37 5.41 -8.50 -7.82
N VAL A 38 5.73 -7.21 -7.70
CA VAL A 38 5.23 -6.18 -8.63
C VAL A 38 5.61 -6.43 -10.09
N ALA A 39 6.83 -6.92 -10.31
CA ALA A 39 7.41 -7.13 -11.65
C ALA A 39 7.49 -8.61 -12.08
N GLY A 40 7.01 -9.55 -11.26
CA GLY A 40 7.10 -10.98 -11.55
C GLY A 40 7.07 -11.86 -10.31
N ALA A 41 7.63 -13.07 -10.42
CA ALA A 41 7.68 -14.02 -9.30
C ALA A 41 8.80 -13.71 -8.30
N ALA A 42 9.80 -12.92 -8.69
CA ALA A 42 10.94 -12.55 -7.86
C ALA A 42 10.83 -11.12 -7.32
N PHE A 43 11.39 -10.90 -6.12
CA PHE A 43 11.54 -9.57 -5.55
C PHE A 43 12.51 -8.72 -6.38
N THR A 44 12.13 -7.48 -6.65
CA THR A 44 12.88 -6.53 -7.47
C THR A 44 12.97 -5.17 -6.80
N LEU A 45 13.70 -4.25 -7.44
CA LEU A 45 13.76 -2.86 -7.02
C LEU A 45 12.36 -2.19 -6.96
N ALA A 46 11.42 -2.61 -7.82
CA ALA A 46 10.07 -2.05 -7.86
C ALA A 46 9.27 -2.33 -6.57
N ASP A 47 9.57 -3.42 -5.88
CA ASP A 47 8.87 -3.84 -4.67
C ASP A 47 9.20 -2.97 -3.45
N ILE A 48 10.33 -2.22 -3.49
CA ILE A 48 10.71 -1.32 -2.40
C ILE A 48 9.74 -0.14 -2.27
N PRO A 49 9.57 0.75 -3.27
CA PRO A 49 8.66 1.88 -3.16
C PRO A 49 7.18 1.43 -3.08
N ILE A 50 6.82 0.35 -3.76
CA ILE A 50 5.45 -0.19 -3.69
C ILE A 50 5.17 -0.80 -2.33
N GLY A 51 6.11 -1.55 -1.74
CA GLY A 51 5.98 -2.09 -0.39
C GLY A 51 5.77 -1.00 0.66
N LEU A 52 6.49 0.11 0.57
CA LEU A 52 6.29 1.26 1.47
C LEU A 52 4.92 1.92 1.27
N SER A 53 4.45 2.00 0.02
CA SER A 53 3.11 2.53 -0.29
C SER A 53 2.00 1.63 0.28
N VAL A 54 2.17 0.31 0.20
CA VAL A 54 1.27 -0.69 0.79
C VAL A 54 1.28 -0.62 2.32
N ASN A 55 2.45 -0.46 2.95
CA ASN A 55 2.52 -0.22 4.39
C ASN A 55 1.70 1.01 4.80
N ARG A 56 1.84 2.12 4.07
CA ARG A 56 1.06 3.34 4.35
C ARG A 56 -0.44 3.12 4.19
N TRP A 57 -0.85 2.35 3.17
CA TRP A 57 -2.24 1.96 2.96
C TRP A 57 -2.81 1.21 4.18
N PHE A 58 -2.09 0.22 4.70
CA PHE A 58 -2.51 -0.53 5.89
C PHE A 58 -2.48 0.29 7.18
N MET A 59 -1.59 1.27 7.28
CA MET A 59 -1.43 2.09 8.47
C MET A 59 -2.40 3.27 8.58
N THR A 60 -2.92 3.77 7.45
CA THR A 60 -3.83 4.93 7.45
C THR A 60 -5.21 4.53 7.96
N PRO A 61 -5.81 5.14 8.99
CA PRO A 61 -7.10 4.68 9.52
C PRO A 61 -8.30 5.09 8.63
N PHE A 62 -8.90 4.14 7.93
CA PHE A 62 -10.19 4.26 7.23
C PHE A 62 -10.72 2.88 6.86
N GLU A 63 -12.00 2.79 6.46
CA GLU A 63 -12.61 1.55 5.98
C GLU A 63 -11.96 1.12 4.65
N ARG A 64 -11.43 -0.10 4.62
CA ARG A 64 -10.73 -0.66 3.46
C ARG A 64 -11.48 -1.86 2.93
N SER A 65 -11.59 -1.94 1.61
CA SER A 65 -11.93 -3.19 0.93
C SER A 65 -10.82 -4.22 1.11
N SER A 66 -11.18 -5.51 1.15
CA SER A 66 -10.19 -6.59 1.16
C SER A 66 -9.57 -6.77 -0.23
N PHE A 67 -8.26 -6.95 -0.25
CA PHE A 67 -7.46 -7.15 -1.46
C PHE A 67 -6.49 -8.31 -1.19
N PRO A 68 -6.89 -9.57 -1.45
CA PRO A 68 -6.19 -10.74 -0.94
C PRO A 68 -4.76 -10.89 -1.48
N HIS A 69 -4.49 -10.44 -2.71
CA HIS A 69 -3.14 -10.52 -3.27
C HIS A 69 -2.24 -9.43 -2.69
N VAL A 70 -2.78 -8.25 -2.40
CA VAL A 70 -2.06 -7.18 -1.68
C VAL A 70 -1.76 -7.59 -0.24
N GLU A 71 -2.71 -8.22 0.46
CA GLU A 71 -2.51 -8.77 1.80
C GLU A 71 -1.41 -9.85 1.79
N ALA A 72 -1.47 -10.81 0.88
CA ALA A 72 -0.46 -11.85 0.73
C ALA A 72 0.93 -11.28 0.36
N TYR A 73 0.97 -10.26 -0.50
CA TYR A 73 2.20 -9.54 -0.84
C TYR A 73 2.80 -8.83 0.38
N TYR A 74 1.97 -8.18 1.19
CA TYR A 74 2.41 -7.49 2.39
C TYR A 74 2.99 -8.46 3.43
N GLU A 75 2.38 -9.62 3.62
CA GLU A 75 2.91 -10.68 4.47
C GLU A 75 4.22 -11.27 3.90
N ARG A 76 4.31 -11.47 2.58
CA ARG A 76 5.56 -11.89 1.92
C ARG A 76 6.70 -10.91 2.14
N LEU A 77 6.44 -9.61 2.03
CA LEU A 77 7.43 -8.58 2.34
C LEU A 77 7.82 -8.58 3.82
N SER A 78 6.88 -8.88 4.71
CA SER A 78 7.11 -8.95 6.16
C SER A 78 8.04 -10.09 6.58
N ALA A 79 8.26 -11.09 5.73
CA ALA A 79 9.31 -12.09 5.92
C ALA A 79 10.73 -11.51 5.74
N ARG A 80 10.89 -10.29 5.22
CA ARG A 80 12.19 -9.64 4.99
C ARG A 80 12.54 -8.75 6.20
N PRO A 81 13.63 -9.04 6.95
CA PRO A 81 13.99 -8.23 8.13
C PRO A 81 14.18 -6.73 7.83
N ALA A 82 14.70 -6.40 6.64
CA ALA A 82 14.86 -5.01 6.22
C ALA A 82 13.52 -4.29 6.03
N PHE A 83 12.50 -4.98 5.52
CA PHE A 83 11.16 -4.40 5.35
C PHE A 83 10.47 -4.18 6.70
N VAL A 84 10.61 -5.12 7.64
CA VAL A 84 10.09 -4.93 9.01
C VAL A 84 10.78 -3.74 9.69
N ARG A 85 12.11 -3.64 9.55
CA ARG A 85 12.90 -2.56 10.16
C ARG A 85 12.57 -1.16 9.60
N HIS A 86 12.37 -1.04 8.28
CA HIS A 86 12.30 0.27 7.61
C HIS A 86 10.94 0.62 7.01
N GLY A 87 10.08 -0.37 6.76
CA GLY A 87 8.74 -0.19 6.21
C GLY A 87 7.66 -0.45 7.26
N ARG A 88 7.52 -1.71 7.70
CA ARG A 88 6.53 -2.16 8.70
C ARG A 88 7.02 -1.91 10.13
N ASN A 89 7.51 -0.71 10.41
CA ASN A 89 8.04 -0.31 11.72
C ASN A 89 7.08 0.57 12.53
N GLY A 90 5.85 0.78 12.05
CA GLY A 90 4.83 1.59 12.72
C GLY A 90 5.01 3.11 12.59
N ILE A 91 5.97 3.57 11.78
CA ILE A 91 6.19 4.99 11.48
C ILE A 91 5.70 5.26 10.05
N ALA A 92 4.76 6.19 9.90
CA ALA A 92 4.14 6.57 8.62
C ALA A 92 4.61 7.93 8.13
#